data_AF-A0A6J4IY54-F1
#
_entry.id   AF-A0A6J4IY54-F1
#
_cell.length_a   1.000
_cell.length_b   1.000
_cell.length_c   1.000
_cell.angle_alpha   90.00
_cell.angle_beta   90.00
_cell.angle_gamma   90.00
#
_symmetry.space_group_name_H-M   'P 1'
#
loop_
_entity.id
_entity.type
_entity.pdbx_description
1 polymer ?
#
loop_
_entity_poly.entity_id
_entity_poly.type
_entity_poly.pdbx_seq_one_letter_code
_entity_poly.pdbx_strand_id
1 'polypeptide(L)'
;MPDARPELSEVGATLRPVSRNEFRSPATLPPVVLTPEEAAAIAVALAAQPDGPYAAAGRAALERILEALEPDPRSRAQLLAAADRLEGTPDRRRGAVPRSSAHPAGRRRPAADVPAPPRLVVLPGGLS
;
A
#
# COMPACT_ATOMS: atom_id res chain seq x y z
N MET A 1 -59.15 -7.34 11.94
CA MET A 1 -57.89 -8.10 11.93
C MET A 1 -56.85 -7.23 11.23
N PRO A 2 -55.99 -6.53 11.98
CA PRO A 2 -54.99 -5.61 11.44
C PRO A 2 -53.78 -6.42 10.94
N ASP A 3 -53.42 -6.28 9.66
CA ASP A 3 -52.14 -6.79 9.13
C ASP A 3 -51.11 -5.66 9.22
N ALA A 4 -50.46 -5.57 10.37
CA ALA A 4 -49.30 -4.71 10.60
C ALA A 4 -48.06 -5.48 10.11
N ARG A 5 -47.66 -5.25 8.86
CA ARG A 5 -46.35 -5.68 8.39
C ARG A 5 -45.30 -4.64 8.78
N PRO A 6 -44.20 -5.04 9.44
CA PRO A 6 -43.20 -4.11 9.93
C PRO A 6 -42.39 -3.55 8.76
N GLU A 7 -42.47 -2.24 8.55
CA GLU A 7 -41.48 -1.44 7.83
C GLU A 7 -40.17 -1.48 8.64
N LEU A 8 -39.41 -2.55 8.50
CA LEU A 8 -38.03 -2.60 8.95
C LEU A 8 -37.22 -1.75 7.98
N SER A 9 -37.16 -0.47 8.33
CA SER A 9 -36.15 0.51 8.00
C SER A 9 -34.84 -0.18 7.59
N GLU A 10 -34.63 -0.35 6.28
CA GLU A 10 -33.28 -0.46 5.75
C GLU A 10 -32.66 0.91 5.95
N VAL A 11 -32.16 1.13 7.16
CA VAL A 11 -31.06 2.06 7.41
C VAL A 11 -29.92 1.50 6.57
N GLY A 12 -29.90 1.87 5.30
CA GLY A 12 -28.78 1.69 4.41
C GLY A 12 -27.63 2.37 5.12
N ALA A 13 -26.79 1.57 5.77
CA ALA A 13 -25.58 2.03 6.40
C ALA A 13 -24.73 2.63 5.28
N THR A 14 -24.86 3.94 5.12
CA THR A 14 -24.07 4.74 4.21
C THR A 14 -22.64 4.58 4.69
N LEU A 15 -21.90 3.69 4.06
CA LEU A 15 -20.46 3.58 4.25
C LEU A 15 -19.91 4.98 4.01
N ARG A 16 -19.46 5.62 5.09
CA ARG A 16 -18.89 6.96 5.06
C ARG A 16 -17.80 6.93 3.99
N PRO A 17 -17.89 7.76 2.94
CA PRO A 17 -16.84 7.82 1.93
C PRO A 17 -15.54 8.17 2.64
N VAL A 18 -14.62 7.20 2.69
CA VAL A 18 -13.28 7.43 3.20
C VAL A 18 -12.67 8.44 2.23
N SER A 19 -12.29 9.62 2.73
CA SER A 19 -11.75 10.71 1.93
C SER A 19 -10.73 10.15 0.94
N ARG A 20 -11.13 10.14 -0.33
CA ARG A 20 -10.20 9.99 -1.43
C ARG A 20 -9.12 11.02 -1.18
N ASN A 21 -7.84 10.64 -1.22
CA ASN A 21 -6.72 11.55 -1.01
C ASN A 21 -6.86 12.71 -2.00
N GLU A 22 -7.52 13.76 -1.54
CA GLU A 22 -7.92 14.89 -2.35
C GLU A 22 -6.67 15.75 -2.46
N PHE A 23 -6.29 16.05 -3.71
CA PHE A 23 -5.18 16.93 -4.01
C PHE A 23 -5.46 18.27 -3.33
N ARG A 24 -4.96 18.45 -2.11
CA ARG A 24 -4.92 19.76 -1.48
C ARG A 24 -3.97 20.61 -2.30
N SER A 25 -4.30 21.90 -2.44
CA SER A 25 -3.32 22.89 -2.89
C SER A 25 -2.01 22.66 -2.16
N PRO A 26 -0.85 22.67 -2.85
CA PRO A 26 0.42 22.28 -2.27
C PRO A 26 0.73 23.19 -1.09
N ALA A 27 0.47 22.70 0.13
CA ALA A 27 1.04 23.28 1.32
C ALA A 27 2.53 22.96 1.25
N THR A 28 3.37 23.99 1.15
CA THR A 28 4.82 23.81 1.17
C THR A 28 5.20 23.21 2.51
N LEU A 29 5.87 22.06 2.48
CA LEU A 29 6.47 21.48 3.67
C LEU A 29 7.51 22.46 4.23
N PRO A 30 7.69 22.51 5.56
CA PRO A 30 8.85 23.18 6.12
C PRO A 30 10.14 22.58 5.49
N PRO A 31 11.21 23.37 5.34
CA PRO A 31 12.46 22.87 4.77
C PRO A 31 12.95 21.62 5.49
N VAL A 32 13.33 20.60 4.73
CA VAL A 32 13.91 19.35 5.25
C VAL A 32 15.40 19.37 4.97
N VAL A 33 16.21 19.13 6.00
CA VAL A 33 17.64 18.87 5.85
C VAL A 33 17.82 17.37 5.70
N LEU A 34 18.55 16.96 4.66
CA LEU A 34 18.89 15.57 4.41
C LEU A 34 20.39 15.37 4.55
N THR A 35 20.81 14.23 5.07
CA THR A 35 22.20 13.81 4.90
C THR A 35 22.45 13.40 3.45
N PRO A 36 23.71 13.40 2.99
CA PRO A 36 24.02 12.94 1.63
C PRO A 36 23.59 11.48 1.38
N GLU A 37 23.68 10.62 2.39
CA GLU A 37 23.28 9.21 2.30
C GLU A 37 21.75 9.07 2.20
N GLU A 38 21.00 9.88 2.95
CA GLU A 38 19.53 9.94 2.84
C GLU A 38 19.08 10.40 1.45
N ALA A 39 19.72 11.45 0.92
CA ALA A 39 19.47 11.92 -0.43
C ALA A 39 19.78 10.83 -1.47
N ALA A 40 20.88 10.10 -1.31
CA ALA A 40 21.24 8.98 -2.19
C ALA A 40 20.21 7.85 -2.11
N ALA A 41 19.76 7.50 -0.91
CA ALA A 41 18.75 6.46 -0.69
C ALA A 41 17.42 6.80 -1.39
N ILE A 42 16.97 8.06 -1.29
CA ILE A 42 15.77 8.55 -1.99
C ILE A 42 15.99 8.47 -3.51
N ALA A 43 17.13 8.94 -4.02
CA ALA A 43 17.44 8.92 -5.44
C ALA A 43 17.43 7.49 -6.01
N VAL A 44 18.07 6.54 -5.32
CA VAL A 44 18.04 5.10 -5.66
C VAL A 44 16.62 4.55 -5.64
N ALA A 45 15.82 4.89 -4.62
CA ALA A 45 14.44 4.40 -4.52
C ALA A 45 13.56 4.91 -5.68
N LEU A 46 13.74 6.17 -6.10
CA LEU A 46 13.04 6.75 -7.24
C LEU A 46 13.47 6.11 -8.57
N ALA A 47 14.78 5.88 -8.74
CA ALA A 47 15.35 5.24 -9.92
C ALA A 47 14.94 3.76 -10.05
N ALA A 48 14.82 3.05 -8.93
CA ALA A 48 14.43 1.64 -8.85
C ALA A 48 12.99 1.34 -9.29
N GLN A 49 12.20 2.37 -9.64
CA GLN A 49 10.88 2.20 -10.27
C GLN A 49 10.94 2.72 -11.72
N PRO A 50 11.35 1.88 -12.70
CA PRO A 50 11.65 2.34 -14.07
C PRO A 50 10.50 3.04 -14.80
N ASP A 51 9.26 2.67 -14.50
CA ASP A 51 8.06 3.28 -15.12
C ASP A 51 7.42 4.34 -14.20
N GLY A 52 8.12 4.75 -13.15
CA GLY A 52 7.67 5.74 -12.19
C GLY A 52 7.81 7.16 -12.75
N PRO A 53 6.92 8.10 -12.36
CA PRO A 53 6.92 9.48 -12.86
C PRO A 53 8.20 10.27 -12.52
N TYR A 54 9.04 9.74 -11.61
CA TYR A 54 10.26 10.38 -11.14
C TYR A 54 11.53 9.56 -11.42
N ALA A 55 11.45 8.49 -12.22
CA ALA A 55 12.58 7.60 -12.46
C ALA A 55 13.82 8.33 -13.02
N ALA A 56 13.62 9.15 -14.05
CA ALA A 56 14.69 9.93 -14.66
C ALA A 56 15.28 10.98 -13.69
N ALA A 57 14.43 11.61 -12.87
CA ALA A 57 14.89 12.55 -11.85
C ALA A 57 15.69 11.85 -10.75
N GLY A 58 15.30 10.63 -10.35
CA GLY A 58 16.03 9.79 -9.42
C GLY A 58 17.44 9.45 -9.90
N ARG A 59 17.59 9.01 -11.16
CA ARG A 59 18.92 8.72 -11.74
C ARG A 59 19.81 9.97 -11.80
N ALA A 60 19.30 11.07 -12.35
CA ALA A 60 20.06 12.31 -12.45
C ALA A 60 20.47 12.86 -11.06
N ALA A 61 19.62 12.69 -10.05
CA ALA A 61 19.95 13.07 -8.68
C ALA A 61 21.06 12.18 -8.11
N LEU A 62 20.99 10.86 -8.31
CA LEU A 62 22.00 9.92 -7.83
C LEU A 62 23.38 10.22 -8.44
N GLU A 63 23.45 10.47 -9.75
CA GLU A 63 24.69 10.84 -10.43
C GLU A 63 25.35 12.08 -9.81
N ARG A 64 24.56 13.13 -9.54
CA ARG A 64 25.06 14.36 -8.92
C ARG A 64 25.51 14.16 -7.48
N ILE A 65 24.76 13.39 -6.70
CA ILE A 65 25.13 13.10 -5.31
C ILE A 65 26.46 12.33 -5.28
N LEU A 66 26.61 11.31 -6.12
CA LEU A 66 27.86 10.55 -6.20
C LEU A 66 29.00 11.37 -6.78
N GLU A 67 28.74 12.30 -7.70
CA GLU A 67 29.76 13.27 -8.15
C GLU A 67 30.27 14.17 -7.02
N ALA A 68 29.41 14.55 -6.07
CA ALA A 68 29.82 15.34 -4.92
C ALA A 68 30.54 14.51 -3.84
N LEU A 69 30.15 13.24 -3.65
CA LEU A 69 30.62 12.40 -2.56
C LEU A 69 31.81 11.51 -2.92
N GLU A 70 31.91 11.06 -4.17
CA GLU A 70 32.90 10.09 -4.62
C GLU A 70 33.80 10.71 -5.72
N PRO A 71 34.97 11.26 -5.35
CA PRO A 71 35.89 11.88 -6.29
C PRO A 71 36.59 10.87 -7.20
N ASP A 72 36.67 9.59 -6.83
CA ASP A 72 37.25 8.56 -7.71
C ASP A 72 36.25 8.12 -8.79
N PRO A 73 36.53 8.37 -10.08
CA PRO A 73 35.58 8.07 -11.15
C PRO A 73 35.32 6.56 -11.30
N ARG A 74 36.26 5.68 -10.92
CA ARG A 74 36.05 4.23 -10.99
C ARG A 74 35.10 3.75 -9.90
N SER A 75 35.31 4.20 -8.67
CA SER A 75 34.43 3.89 -7.53
C SER A 75 33.02 4.44 -7.77
N ARG A 76 32.91 5.66 -8.30
CA ARG A 76 31.62 6.23 -8.73
C ARG A 76 30.90 5.37 -9.77
N ALA A 77 31.62 4.91 -10.80
CA ALA A 77 31.03 4.03 -11.82
C ALA A 77 30.56 2.69 -11.24
N GLN A 78 31.28 2.13 -10.27
CA GLN A 78 30.86 0.90 -9.58
C GLN A 78 29.58 1.09 -8.76
N LEU A 79 29.44 2.24 -8.10
CA LEU A 79 28.23 2.58 -7.34
C LEU A 79 27.01 2.76 -8.25
N LEU A 80 27.17 3.44 -9.39
CA LEU A 80 26.09 3.58 -10.39
C LEU A 80 25.69 2.20 -10.95
N ALA A 81 26.66 1.36 -11.33
CA ALA A 81 26.38 0.00 -11.79
C ALA A 81 25.72 -0.88 -10.70
N ALA A 82 25.95 -0.60 -9.42
CA ALA A 82 25.23 -1.26 -8.33
C ALA A 82 23.76 -0.79 -8.28
N ALA A 83 23.50 0.51 -8.45
CA ALA A 83 22.15 1.05 -8.48
C ALA A 83 21.32 0.51 -9.67
N ASP A 84 21.89 0.47 -10.87
CA ASP A 84 21.21 -0.07 -12.07
C ASP A 84 20.76 -1.52 -11.88
N ARG A 85 21.57 -2.34 -11.18
CA ARG A 85 21.20 -3.73 -10.85
C ARG A 85 19.98 -3.81 -9.94
N LEU A 86 19.70 -2.80 -9.12
CA LEU A 86 18.48 -2.77 -8.29
C LEU A 86 17.22 -2.47 -9.12
N GLU A 87 17.34 -1.66 -10.18
CA GLU A 87 16.22 -1.29 -11.05
C GLU A 87 15.67 -2.49 -11.85
N GLY A 88 16.55 -3.43 -12.18
CA GLY A 88 16.24 -4.66 -12.88
C GLY A 88 15.62 -5.76 -12.02
N THR A 89 15.34 -5.54 -10.72
CA THR A 89 14.67 -6.54 -9.87
C THR A 89 13.15 -6.46 -10.05
N PRO A 90 12.52 -7.39 -10.81
CA PRO A 90 11.11 -7.29 -11.17
C PRO A 90 10.14 -7.47 -9.98
N ASP A 91 10.65 -7.88 -8.82
CA ASP A 91 9.83 -8.29 -7.67
C ASP A 91 9.56 -7.18 -6.62
N ARG A 92 10.19 -5.99 -6.74
CA ARG A 92 9.78 -4.83 -5.92
C ARG A 92 8.50 -4.15 -6.44
N ARG A 93 8.01 -4.56 -7.61
CA ARG A 93 6.85 -3.96 -8.28
C ARG A 93 5.53 -4.59 -7.82
N ARG A 94 5.14 -4.37 -6.57
CA ARG A 94 3.70 -4.41 -6.23
C ARG A 94 3.34 -3.53 -5.03
N GLY A 95 3.69 -2.25 -5.12
CA GLY A 95 2.81 -1.21 -4.58
C GLY A 95 1.54 -1.20 -5.42
N ALA A 96 0.62 -2.13 -5.13
CA ALA A 96 -0.68 -2.17 -5.76
C ALA A 96 -1.45 -0.91 -5.37
N VAL A 97 -1.63 0.01 -6.33
CA VAL A 97 -2.97 0.58 -6.45
C VAL A 97 -3.85 -0.65 -6.77
N PRO A 98 -4.76 -1.10 -5.89
CA PRO A 98 -5.68 -2.15 -6.29
C PRO A 98 -6.43 -1.58 -7.50
N ARG A 99 -6.29 -2.22 -8.66
CA ARG A 99 -7.29 -2.07 -9.71
C ARG A 99 -8.60 -2.44 -9.03
N SER A 100 -9.47 -1.45 -8.87
CA SER A 100 -10.82 -1.56 -8.29
C SER A 100 -11.75 -2.38 -9.19
N SER A 101 -11.30 -3.52 -9.70
CA SER A 101 -12.06 -4.44 -10.55
C SER A 101 -11.93 -5.91 -10.14
N ALA A 102 -11.32 -6.20 -8.99
CA ALA A 102 -11.36 -7.52 -8.39
C ALA A 102 -11.72 -7.44 -6.90
N HIS A 103 -12.86 -6.81 -6.59
CA HIS A 103 -13.42 -6.94 -5.26
C HIS A 103 -13.99 -8.37 -5.11
N PRO A 104 -13.58 -9.17 -4.11
CA PRO A 104 -14.12 -10.52 -3.89
C PRO A 104 -15.62 -10.55 -3.52
N ALA A 105 -16.28 -9.40 -3.39
CA ALA A 105 -17.69 -9.28 -3.00
C ALA A 105 -18.69 -9.76 -4.07
N GLY A 106 -18.25 -10.01 -5.31
CA GLY A 106 -19.11 -10.49 -6.40
C GLY A 106 -19.23 -12.01 -6.52
N ARG A 107 -18.48 -12.80 -5.75
CA ARG A 107 -18.64 -14.26 -5.77
C ARG A 107 -19.89 -14.63 -4.98
N ARG A 108 -20.96 -14.95 -5.71
CA ARG A 108 -22.14 -15.64 -5.17
C ARG A 108 -21.65 -16.84 -4.37
N ARG A 109 -21.69 -16.76 -3.03
CA ARG A 109 -21.42 -17.93 -2.17
C ARG A 109 -22.47 -18.98 -2.55
N PRO A 110 -22.09 -20.24 -2.86
CA PRO A 110 -23.06 -21.32 -2.79
C PRO A 110 -23.63 -21.33 -1.37
N ALA A 111 -24.94 -21.56 -1.25
CA ALA A 111 -25.64 -21.61 0.02
C ALA A 111 -24.84 -22.51 0.97
N ALA A 112 -24.31 -21.92 2.05
CA ALA A 112 -23.72 -22.70 3.11
C ALA A 112 -24.87 -23.47 3.75
N ASP A 113 -24.76 -24.80 3.76
CA ASP A 113 -25.53 -25.65 4.67
C ASP A 113 -25.37 -25.04 6.07
N VAL A 114 -26.50 -24.71 6.69
CA VAL A 114 -26.55 -24.15 8.04
C VAL A 114 -25.95 -25.20 8.98
N PRO A 115 -24.77 -24.97 9.60
CA PRO A 115 -24.31 -25.87 10.64
C PRO A 115 -25.26 -25.70 11.83
N ALA A 116 -25.87 -26.81 12.25
CA ALA A 116 -26.76 -26.85 13.39
C ALA A 116 -26.08 -26.24 14.62
N PRO A 117 -26.77 -25.40 15.41
CA PRO A 117 -26.18 -24.76 16.58
C PRO A 117 -25.71 -25.83 17.58
N PRO A 118 -24.52 -25.66 18.19
CA PRO A 118 -24.02 -26.60 19.17
C PRO A 118 -24.97 -26.62 20.37
N ARG A 119 -25.49 -27.81 20.71
CA ARG A 119 -26.33 -28.02 21.88
C ARG A 119 -25.43 -28.16 23.11
N LEU A 120 -25.61 -27.29 24.09
CA LEU A 120 -24.99 -27.42 25.41
C LEU A 120 -25.60 -28.64 26.13
N VAL A 121 -24.76 -29.65 26.41
CA VAL A 121 -25.13 -30.76 27.29
C VAL A 121 -24.72 -30.36 28.70
N VAL A 122 -25.70 -30.13 29.57
CA VAL A 122 -25.47 -29.94 31.01
C VAL A 122 -25.16 -31.30 31.62
N LEU A 123 -23.93 -31.49 32.07
CA LEU A 123 -23.52 -32.66 32.84
C LEU A 123 -23.90 -32.47 34.32
N PRO A 124 -24.65 -33.40 34.94
CA PRO A 124 -24.97 -33.33 36.35
C PRO A 124 -23.82 -33.88 37.22
N GLY A 125 -23.43 -33.12 38.25
CA GLY A 125 -22.53 -33.55 39.33
C GLY A 125 -21.28 -32.69 39.44
N GLY A 126 -21.22 -31.78 40.43
CA GLY A 126 -20.41 -31.95 41.66
C GLY A 126 -19.06 -31.22 41.48
N LEU A 127 -18.51 -30.43 42.40
CA LEU A 127 -18.39 -30.54 43.85
C LEU A 127 -18.04 -29.17 44.45
N SER A 128 -18.69 -28.79 45.55
CA SER A 128 -18.07 -28.44 46.86
C SER A 128 -19.16 -27.95 47.79
#